data_AF-A3UFV4-F1
#
_entry.id   AF-A3UFV4-F1
#
_cell.length_a   1.000
_cell.length_b   1.000
_cell.length_c   1.000
_cell.angle_alpha   90.00
_cell.angle_beta   90.00
_cell.angle_gamma   90.00
#
_symmetry.space_group_name_H-M   'P 1'
#
loop_
_entity.id
_entity.type
_entity.pdbx_description
1 polymer ?
#
loop_
_entity_poly.entity_id
_entity_poly.type
_entity_poly.pdbx_seq_one_letter_code
_entity_poly.pdbx_strand_id
1 'polypeptide(L)'
;MPAAEVAARVRQSLESVKVSDLENVQLIEVLRMAQQLTDTMQMFFGSLDKSIHAEFNSIAEYIAKTRDEIAHLRPNDIRESRLPGAGAELEALIADTERATETIMSEAEALMISETDDLDAYKMEVSDAMTKIIEACSFQDLTGQRVSKVVSSLKHIEERVARFAQTMGVNDAEATANEKAEEERKAKLHLNGPAIGGPETDQTNVDDLLAMDQDAIDALFD
;
A
#
# COMPACT_ATOMS: atom_id res chain seq x y z
N MET A 1 30.51 -5.96 36.91
CA MET A 1 30.99 -5.12 38.02
C MET A 1 30.86 -3.67 37.59
N PRO A 2 30.20 -2.80 38.36
CA PRO A 2 30.10 -1.39 38.02
C PRO A 2 31.50 -0.79 37.92
N ALA A 3 31.74 0.09 36.95
CA ALA A 3 33.05 0.74 36.78
C ALA A 3 33.51 1.48 38.06
N ALA A 4 32.57 1.94 38.88
CA ALA A 4 32.83 2.51 40.19
C ALA A 4 33.49 1.52 41.18
N GLU A 5 33.12 0.24 41.12
CA GLU A 5 33.65 -0.81 42.00
C GLU A 5 35.10 -1.17 41.63
N VAL A 6 35.41 -1.21 40.32
CA VAL A 6 36.77 -1.42 39.82
C VAL A 6 37.67 -0.24 40.17
N ALA A 7 37.20 1.00 39.96
CA ALA A 7 37.95 2.21 40.31
C ALA A 7 38.18 2.35 41.83
N ALA A 8 37.20 1.97 42.66
CA ALA A 8 37.33 1.95 44.11
C ALA A 8 38.40 0.94 44.57
N ARG A 9 38.42 -0.26 43.96
CA ARG A 9 39.43 -1.29 44.24
C ARG A 9 40.84 -0.86 43.84
N VAL A 10 40.99 -0.17 42.71
CA VAL A 10 42.28 0.36 42.26
C VAL A 10 42.76 1.49 43.18
N ARG A 11 41.87 2.39 43.61
CA ARG A 11 42.21 3.44 44.61
C ARG A 11 42.64 2.84 45.95
N GLN A 12 41.91 1.85 46.45
CA GLN A 12 42.24 1.17 47.70
C GLN A 12 43.63 0.51 47.62
N SER A 13 43.96 -0.13 46.49
CA SER A 13 45.29 -0.69 46.24
C SER A 13 46.38 0.39 46.18
N LEU A 14 46.13 1.52 45.52
CA LEU A 14 47.08 2.65 45.46
C LEU A 14 47.32 3.31 46.81
N GLU A 15 46.28 3.44 47.65
CA GLU A 15 46.41 3.94 49.02
C GLU A 15 47.22 2.99 49.89
N SER A 16 47.02 1.68 49.77
CA SER A 16 47.81 0.69 50.53
C SER A 16 49.31 0.73 50.22
N VAL A 17 49.68 1.10 48.99
CA VAL A 17 51.08 1.26 48.56
C VAL A 17 51.68 2.59 49.04
N LYS A 18 50.86 3.66 49.18
CA LYS A 18 51.30 4.95 49.76
C LYS A 18 51.68 4.88 51.24
N VAL A 19 51.14 3.91 51.99
CA VAL A 19 51.37 3.74 53.44
C VAL A 19 52.67 2.96 53.73
N SER A 20 53.22 2.27 52.74
CA SER A 20 54.52 1.58 52.85
C SER A 20 55.63 2.59 52.55
N ASP A 21 56.61 2.80 53.44
CA ASP A 21 57.67 3.82 53.33
C ASP A 21 58.22 4.02 51.90
N LEU A 22 57.96 5.19 51.32
CA LEU A 22 58.36 5.57 49.96
C LEU A 22 59.55 6.55 50.02
N GLU A 23 60.77 6.05 50.14
CA GLU A 23 61.98 6.89 50.00
C GLU A 23 62.27 7.26 48.52
N ASN A 24 61.60 6.64 47.56
CA ASN A 24 61.83 6.83 46.12
C ASN A 24 60.83 7.80 45.48
N VAL A 25 61.29 9.00 45.13
CA VAL A 25 60.53 10.03 44.38
C VAL A 25 59.91 9.49 43.09
N GLN A 26 60.59 8.57 42.40
CA GLN A 26 60.10 7.91 41.19
C GLN A 26 58.86 7.03 41.44
N LEU A 27 58.78 6.38 42.61
CA LEU A 27 57.65 5.50 42.96
C LEU A 27 56.41 6.34 43.32
N ILE A 28 56.60 7.50 43.95
CA ILE A 28 55.54 8.51 44.19
C ILE A 28 54.97 9.02 42.85
N GLU A 29 55.82 9.24 41.86
CA GLU A 29 55.39 9.69 40.53
C GLU A 29 54.59 8.62 39.78
N VAL A 30 55.02 7.36 39.82
CA VAL A 30 54.27 6.23 39.24
C VAL A 30 52.90 6.06 39.90
N LEU A 31 52.82 6.17 41.24
CA LEU A 31 51.55 6.12 41.97
C LEU A 31 50.61 7.27 41.59
N ARG A 32 51.16 8.48 41.39
CA ARG A 32 50.39 9.64 40.92
C ARG A 32 49.83 9.41 39.52
N MET A 33 50.63 8.86 38.60
CA MET A 33 50.18 8.53 37.24
C MET A 33 49.12 7.43 37.25
N ALA A 34 49.27 6.39 38.07
CA ALA A 34 48.28 5.32 38.20
C ALA A 34 46.95 5.84 38.79
N GLN A 35 47.01 6.77 39.74
CA GLN A 35 45.84 7.41 40.33
C GLN A 35 45.13 8.30 39.30
N GLN A 36 45.89 9.10 38.55
CA GLN A 36 45.36 9.89 37.44
C GLN A 36 44.68 9.00 36.40
N LEU A 37 45.30 7.88 36.00
CA LEU A 37 44.74 6.93 35.02
C LEU A 37 43.44 6.28 35.52
N THR A 38 43.36 5.99 36.82
CA THR A 38 42.14 5.47 37.46
C THR A 38 41.00 6.49 37.42
N ASP A 39 41.30 7.75 37.70
CA ASP A 39 40.31 8.84 37.63
C ASP A 39 39.81 9.06 36.20
N THR A 40 40.71 9.02 35.20
CA THR A 40 40.30 9.09 33.78
C THR A 40 39.45 7.89 33.36
N MET A 41 39.80 6.67 33.78
CA MET A 41 38.99 5.48 33.51
C MET A 41 37.59 5.59 34.11
N GLN A 42 37.46 6.11 35.34
CA GLN A 42 36.17 6.29 35.99
C GLN A 42 35.30 7.31 35.25
N MET A 43 35.88 8.42 34.79
CA MET A 43 35.18 9.40 33.95
C MET A 43 34.76 8.79 32.61
N PHE A 44 35.67 8.06 31.94
CA PHE A 44 35.40 7.39 30.68
C PHE A 44 34.24 6.39 30.79
N PHE A 45 34.30 5.45 31.75
CA PHE A 45 33.22 4.47 31.91
C PHE A 45 31.92 5.11 32.38
N GLY A 46 31.96 6.16 33.20
CA GLY A 46 30.77 6.91 33.58
C GLY A 46 30.11 7.60 32.38
N SER A 47 30.90 8.11 31.42
CA SER A 47 30.37 8.65 30.17
C SER A 47 29.85 7.57 29.22
N LEU A 48 30.54 6.43 29.13
CA LEU A 48 30.14 5.30 28.30
C LEU A 48 28.82 4.70 28.77
N ASP A 49 28.66 4.50 30.08
CA ASP A 49 27.44 3.97 30.69
C ASP A 49 26.23 4.88 30.43
N LYS A 50 26.40 6.20 30.63
CA LYS A 50 25.37 7.19 30.29
C LYS A 50 25.01 7.18 28.81
N SER A 51 26.01 7.09 27.94
CA SER A 51 25.82 7.03 26.49
C SER A 51 25.04 5.77 26.09
N ILE A 52 25.48 4.60 26.56
CA ILE A 52 24.82 3.32 26.30
C ILE A 52 23.38 3.32 26.82
N HIS A 53 23.14 3.85 28.03
CA HIS A 53 21.79 3.99 28.56
C HIS A 53 20.92 4.94 27.72
N ALA A 54 21.47 6.05 27.23
CA ALA A 54 20.76 6.95 26.34
C ALA A 54 20.40 6.28 25.00
N GLU A 55 21.34 5.52 24.41
CA GLU A 55 21.11 4.76 23.18
C GLU A 55 20.05 3.66 23.36
N PHE A 56 20.11 2.88 24.45
CA PHE A 56 19.08 1.87 24.73
C PHE A 56 17.70 2.50 24.95
N ASN A 57 17.63 3.64 25.63
CA ASN A 57 16.38 4.37 25.81
C ASN A 57 15.84 4.88 24.47
N SER A 58 16.70 5.42 23.61
CA SER A 58 16.35 5.86 22.25
C SER A 58 15.79 4.69 21.41
N ILE A 59 16.45 3.53 21.45
CA ILE A 59 15.97 2.31 20.76
C ILE A 59 14.62 1.86 21.32
N ALA A 60 14.46 1.85 22.65
CA ALA A 60 13.20 1.46 23.29
C ALA A 60 12.05 2.40 22.92
N GLU A 61 12.31 3.70 22.89
CA GLU A 61 11.35 4.72 22.46
C GLU A 61 10.98 4.55 20.98
N TYR A 62 11.97 4.31 20.13
CA TYR A 62 11.75 4.03 18.71
C TYR A 62 10.89 2.78 18.50
N ILE A 63 11.19 1.66 19.18
CA ILE A 63 10.39 0.43 19.12
C ILE A 63 8.96 0.68 19.62
N ALA A 64 8.80 1.43 20.70
CA ALA A 64 7.48 1.78 21.23
C ALA A 64 6.66 2.59 20.22
N LYS A 65 7.28 3.59 19.58
CA LYS A 65 6.66 4.40 18.52
C LYS A 65 6.30 3.53 17.32
N THR A 66 7.19 2.68 16.84
CA THR A 66 6.91 1.75 15.72
C THR A 66 5.75 0.82 16.06
N ARG A 67 5.69 0.27 17.27
CA ARG A 67 4.58 -0.60 17.71
C ARG A 67 3.26 0.15 17.66
N ASP A 68 3.25 1.41 18.09
CA ASP A 68 2.06 2.25 18.09
C ASP A 68 1.59 2.57 16.66
N GLU A 69 2.51 2.90 15.75
CA GLU A 69 2.20 3.13 14.34
C GLU A 69 1.66 1.87 13.64
N ILE A 70 2.23 0.69 13.92
CA ILE A 70 1.72 -0.60 13.44
C ILE A 70 0.29 -0.86 13.97
N ALA A 71 0.02 -0.50 15.23
CA ALA A 71 -1.33 -0.63 15.79
C ALA A 71 -2.32 0.30 15.07
N HIS A 72 -1.91 1.53 14.76
CA HIS A 72 -2.71 2.52 14.04
C HIS A 72 -2.97 2.17 12.57
N LEU A 73 -2.11 1.36 11.93
CA LEU A 73 -2.38 0.75 10.62
C LEU A 73 -3.61 -0.17 10.68
N ARG A 74 -3.89 -0.76 11.85
CA ARG A 74 -4.94 -1.77 12.08
C ARG A 74 -4.92 -2.88 11.01
N PRO A 75 -3.79 -3.60 10.84
CA PRO A 75 -3.63 -4.59 9.77
C PRO A 75 -4.67 -5.71 9.82
N ASN A 76 -5.13 -6.12 11.00
CA ASN A 76 -6.20 -7.11 11.15
C ASN A 76 -7.55 -6.60 10.63
N ASP A 77 -7.89 -5.32 10.84
CA ASP A 77 -9.12 -4.68 10.30
C ASP A 77 -9.10 -4.69 8.77
N ILE A 78 -7.93 -4.41 8.19
CA ILE A 78 -7.73 -4.43 6.74
C ILE A 78 -7.92 -5.85 6.19
N ARG A 79 -7.25 -6.83 6.81
CA ARG A 79 -7.23 -8.23 6.35
C ARG A 79 -8.56 -8.96 6.57
N GLU A 80 -9.23 -8.73 7.69
CA GLU A 80 -10.39 -9.51 8.11
C GLU A 80 -11.72 -8.87 7.76
N SER A 81 -11.75 -7.55 7.51
CA SER A 81 -13.00 -6.83 7.23
C SER A 81 -12.96 -6.06 5.92
N ARG A 82 -12.00 -5.14 5.73
CA ARG A 82 -12.05 -4.21 4.59
C ARG A 82 -11.78 -4.86 3.24
N LEU A 83 -10.70 -5.65 3.13
CA LEU A 83 -10.39 -6.35 1.88
C LEU A 83 -11.44 -7.40 1.54
N PRO A 84 -11.87 -8.29 2.46
CA PRO A 84 -12.95 -9.22 2.18
C PRO A 84 -14.27 -8.51 1.83
N GLY A 85 -14.61 -7.42 2.53
CA GLY A 85 -15.81 -6.64 2.24
C GLY A 85 -15.78 -5.99 0.85
N ALA A 86 -14.64 -5.42 0.46
CA ALA A 86 -14.46 -4.89 -0.89
C ALA A 86 -14.53 -6.00 -1.95
N GLY A 87 -13.94 -7.17 -1.68
CA GLY A 87 -14.05 -8.34 -2.57
C GLY A 87 -15.49 -8.80 -2.76
N ALA A 88 -16.26 -8.91 -1.67
CA ALA A 88 -17.67 -9.29 -1.72
C ALA A 88 -18.52 -8.27 -2.50
N GLU A 89 -18.23 -6.97 -2.39
CA GLU A 89 -18.91 -5.94 -3.20
C GLU A 89 -18.57 -6.07 -4.69
N LEU A 90 -17.33 -6.45 -5.06
CA LEU A 90 -16.94 -6.72 -6.45
C LEU A 90 -17.60 -8.00 -7.00
N GLU A 91 -17.66 -9.08 -6.22
CA GLU A 91 -18.35 -10.31 -6.63
C GLU A 91 -19.84 -10.08 -6.84
N ALA A 92 -20.48 -9.33 -5.93
CA ALA A 92 -21.88 -8.99 -6.06
C ALA A 92 -22.14 -8.05 -7.26
N LEU A 93 -21.21 -7.13 -7.55
CA LEU A 93 -21.27 -6.33 -8.77
C LEU A 93 -21.27 -7.21 -10.01
N ILE A 94 -20.33 -8.16 -10.13
CA ILE A 94 -20.26 -9.08 -11.28
C ILE A 94 -21.58 -9.85 -11.42
N ALA A 95 -22.07 -10.45 -10.34
CA ALA A 95 -23.30 -11.24 -10.38
C ALA A 95 -24.55 -10.40 -10.76
N ASP A 96 -24.65 -9.16 -10.26
CA ASP A 96 -25.76 -8.27 -10.61
C ASP A 96 -25.65 -7.79 -12.07
N THR A 97 -24.44 -7.52 -12.57
CA THR A 97 -24.22 -7.15 -13.98
C THR A 97 -24.52 -8.30 -14.94
N GLU A 98 -24.17 -9.53 -14.57
CA GLU A 98 -24.46 -10.73 -15.36
C GLU A 98 -25.96 -10.94 -15.46
N ARG A 99 -26.68 -10.92 -14.34
CA ARG A 99 -28.14 -11.09 -14.30
C ARG A 99 -28.88 -10.02 -15.10
N ALA A 100 -28.42 -8.78 -15.01
CA ALA A 100 -29.03 -7.69 -15.76
C ALA A 100 -28.77 -7.84 -17.27
N THR A 101 -27.55 -8.19 -17.66
CA THR A 101 -27.21 -8.47 -19.07
C THR A 101 -28.02 -9.64 -19.63
N GLU A 102 -28.16 -10.73 -18.86
CA GLU A 102 -28.99 -11.88 -19.24
C GLU A 102 -30.46 -11.47 -19.46
N THR A 103 -31.00 -10.64 -18.57
CA THR A 103 -32.38 -10.12 -18.71
C THR A 103 -32.52 -9.25 -19.97
N ILE A 104 -31.57 -8.34 -20.22
CA ILE A 104 -31.59 -7.46 -21.39
C ILE A 104 -31.53 -8.28 -22.69
N MET A 105 -30.62 -9.26 -22.76
CA MET A 105 -30.47 -10.13 -23.92
C MET A 105 -31.71 -10.99 -24.13
N SER A 106 -32.27 -11.58 -23.07
CA SER A 106 -33.46 -12.43 -23.16
C SER A 106 -34.67 -11.68 -23.70
N GLU A 107 -34.93 -10.45 -23.23
CA GLU A 107 -36.05 -9.63 -23.74
C GLU A 107 -35.80 -9.16 -25.19
N ALA A 108 -34.56 -8.86 -25.57
CA ALA A 108 -34.21 -8.51 -26.94
C ALA A 108 -34.35 -9.71 -27.91
N GLU A 109 -33.92 -10.90 -27.49
CA GLU A 109 -34.06 -12.15 -28.25
C GLU A 109 -35.52 -12.52 -28.43
N ALA A 110 -36.33 -12.45 -27.37
CA ALA A 110 -37.77 -12.70 -27.43
C ALA A 110 -38.46 -11.79 -28.45
N LEU A 111 -38.07 -10.51 -28.50
CA LEU A 111 -38.62 -9.56 -29.46
C LEU A 111 -38.22 -9.85 -30.91
N MET A 112 -37.00 -10.35 -31.14
CA MET A 112 -36.51 -10.68 -32.49
C MET A 112 -37.22 -11.90 -33.10
N ILE A 113 -37.71 -12.82 -32.29
CA ILE A 113 -38.43 -14.02 -32.73
C ILE A 113 -39.96 -13.88 -32.66
N SER A 114 -40.48 -12.73 -32.22
CA SER A 114 -41.92 -12.49 -32.16
C SER A 114 -42.50 -12.39 -33.57
N GLU A 115 -43.38 -13.34 -33.90
CA GLU A 115 -44.16 -13.36 -35.13
C GLU A 115 -45.64 -13.17 -34.76
N THR A 116 -46.14 -11.93 -34.92
CA THR A 116 -47.57 -11.62 -34.78
C THR A 116 -48.07 -10.82 -35.97
N ASP A 117 -49.21 -11.22 -36.51
CA ASP A 117 -49.88 -10.52 -37.61
C ASP A 117 -50.70 -9.30 -37.10
N ASP A 118 -50.86 -9.16 -35.78
CA ASP A 118 -51.55 -8.04 -35.14
C ASP A 118 -50.55 -6.96 -34.70
N LEU A 119 -50.61 -5.82 -35.40
CA LEU A 119 -49.75 -4.67 -35.17
C LEU A 119 -49.94 -4.06 -33.76
N ASP A 120 -51.15 -4.06 -33.21
CA ASP A 120 -51.40 -3.45 -31.91
C ASP A 120 -50.91 -4.36 -30.78
N ALA A 121 -51.03 -5.68 -30.94
CA ALA A 121 -50.40 -6.66 -30.05
C ALA A 121 -48.86 -6.55 -30.09
N TYR A 122 -48.26 -6.43 -31.28
CA TYR A 122 -46.81 -6.26 -31.43
C TYR A 122 -46.30 -5.01 -30.71
N LYS A 123 -46.97 -3.86 -30.89
CA LYS A 123 -46.59 -2.61 -30.22
C LYS A 123 -46.61 -2.74 -28.69
N MET A 124 -47.60 -3.46 -28.15
CA MET A 124 -47.70 -3.68 -26.71
C MET A 124 -46.54 -4.57 -26.22
N GLU A 125 -46.23 -5.64 -26.94
CA GLU A 125 -45.10 -6.53 -26.63
C GLU A 125 -43.75 -5.79 -26.69
N VAL A 126 -43.50 -4.99 -27.74
CA VAL A 126 -42.31 -4.13 -27.84
C VAL A 126 -42.24 -3.17 -26.65
N SER A 127 -43.35 -2.52 -26.29
CA SER A 127 -43.38 -1.56 -25.18
C SER A 127 -43.07 -2.22 -23.84
N ASP A 128 -43.60 -3.41 -23.59
CA ASP A 128 -43.34 -4.17 -22.36
C ASP A 128 -41.88 -4.66 -22.31
N ALA A 129 -41.35 -5.21 -23.41
CA ALA A 129 -39.95 -5.63 -23.51
C ALA A 129 -38.99 -4.45 -23.27
N MET A 130 -39.25 -3.30 -23.90
CA MET A 130 -38.44 -2.10 -23.71
C MET A 130 -38.51 -1.56 -22.28
N THR A 131 -39.67 -1.63 -21.63
CA THR A 131 -39.83 -1.25 -20.22
C THR A 131 -38.92 -2.11 -19.33
N LYS A 132 -38.96 -3.44 -19.50
CA LYS A 132 -38.11 -4.36 -18.75
C LYS A 132 -36.62 -4.18 -19.03
N ILE A 133 -36.23 -3.91 -20.29
CA ILE A 133 -34.84 -3.61 -20.65
C ILE A 133 -34.36 -2.35 -19.91
N ILE A 134 -35.16 -1.28 -19.92
CA ILE A 134 -34.84 -0.03 -19.21
C ILE A 134 -34.75 -0.26 -17.70
N GLU A 135 -35.68 -1.04 -17.14
CA GLU A 135 -35.63 -1.43 -15.71
C GLU A 135 -34.38 -2.24 -15.38
N ALA A 136 -34.01 -3.21 -16.22
CA ALA A 136 -32.81 -4.00 -16.05
C ALA A 136 -31.56 -3.11 -16.04
N CYS A 137 -31.45 -2.14 -16.96
CA CYS A 137 -30.36 -1.15 -17.02
C CYS A 137 -30.13 -0.35 -15.73
N SER A 138 -31.10 -0.31 -14.80
CA SER A 138 -30.90 0.27 -13.47
C SER A 138 -29.77 -0.40 -12.65
N PHE A 139 -29.29 -1.59 -13.07
CA PHE A 139 -28.09 -2.23 -12.51
C PHE A 139 -26.86 -1.30 -12.51
N GLN A 140 -26.80 -0.34 -13.43
CA GLN A 140 -25.72 0.64 -13.51
C GLN A 140 -25.60 1.48 -12.23
N ASP A 141 -26.72 1.90 -11.65
CA ASP A 141 -26.72 2.68 -10.41
C ASP A 141 -26.15 1.85 -9.25
N LEU A 142 -26.61 0.61 -9.12
CA LEU A 142 -26.11 -0.32 -8.11
C LEU A 142 -24.61 -0.60 -8.30
N THR A 143 -24.17 -0.76 -9.55
CA THR A 143 -22.74 -0.89 -9.92
C THR A 143 -21.95 0.32 -9.44
N GLY A 144 -22.42 1.54 -9.73
CA GLY A 144 -21.77 2.77 -9.30
C GLY A 144 -21.64 2.90 -7.78
N GLN A 145 -22.69 2.52 -7.05
CA GLN A 145 -22.67 2.50 -5.58
C GLN A 145 -21.67 1.47 -5.03
N ARG A 146 -21.63 0.26 -5.59
CA ARG A 146 -20.69 -0.80 -5.17
C ARG A 146 -19.24 -0.41 -5.46
N VAL A 147 -18.94 0.09 -6.66
CA VAL A 147 -17.61 0.62 -7.01
C VAL A 147 -17.20 1.72 -6.05
N SER A 148 -18.10 2.65 -5.73
CA SER A 148 -17.81 3.74 -4.79
C SER A 148 -17.43 3.23 -3.39
N LYS A 149 -18.10 2.19 -2.89
CA LYS A 149 -17.74 1.55 -1.60
C LYS A 149 -16.37 0.88 -1.64
N VAL A 150 -16.06 0.18 -2.73
CA VAL A 150 -14.75 -0.47 -2.94
C VAL A 150 -13.65 0.58 -2.97
N VAL A 151 -13.81 1.63 -3.80
CA VAL A 151 -12.86 2.73 -3.90
C VAL A 151 -12.68 3.45 -2.56
N SER A 152 -13.76 3.71 -1.83
CA SER A 152 -13.68 4.31 -0.49
C SER A 152 -12.89 3.42 0.49
N SER A 153 -13.09 2.10 0.43
CA SER A 153 -12.36 1.15 1.27
C SER A 153 -10.87 1.13 0.94
N LEU A 154 -10.51 1.17 -0.35
CA LEU A 154 -9.13 1.22 -0.81
C LEU A 154 -8.44 2.54 -0.43
N LYS A 155 -9.09 3.69 -0.63
CA LYS A 155 -8.57 5.01 -0.22
C LYS A 155 -8.25 5.06 1.26
N HIS A 156 -9.13 4.51 2.09
CA HIS A 156 -8.90 4.50 3.53
C HIS A 156 -7.76 3.55 3.96
N ILE A 157 -7.52 2.47 3.20
CA ILE A 157 -6.33 1.63 3.38
C ILE A 157 -5.07 2.41 2.98
N GLU A 158 -5.11 3.07 1.81
CA GLU A 158 -4.03 3.90 1.28
C GLU A 158 -3.62 5.01 2.27
N GLU A 159 -4.57 5.75 2.84
CA GLU A 159 -4.31 6.80 3.84
C GLU A 159 -3.57 6.25 5.07
N ARG A 160 -3.93 5.05 5.54
CA ARG A 160 -3.27 4.41 6.70
C ARG A 160 -1.86 3.95 6.35
N VAL A 161 -1.65 3.39 5.17
CA VAL A 161 -0.34 2.95 4.68
C VAL A 161 0.57 4.15 4.44
N ALA A 162 0.07 5.21 3.80
CA ALA A 162 0.82 6.44 3.54
C ALA A 162 1.29 7.11 4.84
N ARG A 163 0.40 7.20 5.86
CA ARG A 163 0.77 7.71 7.18
C ARG A 163 1.87 6.85 7.83
N PHE A 164 1.74 5.52 7.77
CA PHE A 164 2.74 4.61 8.30
C PHE A 164 4.11 4.78 7.62
N ALA A 165 4.14 4.84 6.29
CA ALA A 165 5.36 5.04 5.51
C ALA A 165 6.03 6.38 5.85
N GLN A 166 5.24 7.46 5.94
CA GLN A 166 5.74 8.79 6.30
C GLN A 166 6.36 8.82 7.70
N THR A 167 5.70 8.23 8.69
CA THR A 167 6.22 8.23 10.07
C THR A 167 7.48 7.38 10.23
N MET A 168 7.57 6.28 9.48
CA MET A 168 8.71 5.36 9.52
C MET A 168 9.87 5.79 8.62
N GLY A 169 9.68 6.80 7.76
CA GLY A 169 10.71 7.26 6.81
C GLY A 169 11.12 6.15 5.82
N VAL A 170 10.20 5.24 5.51
CA VAL A 170 10.46 4.11 4.61
C VAL A 170 10.49 4.65 3.19
N ASN A 171 11.66 4.56 2.56
CA ASN A 171 11.76 4.72 1.11
C ASN A 171 11.36 3.41 0.45
N ASP A 172 10.76 3.51 -0.73
CA ASP A 172 10.44 2.34 -1.54
C ASP A 172 11.70 1.52 -1.79
N ALA A 173 11.59 0.20 -1.59
CA ALA A 173 12.62 -0.72 -2.02
C ALA A 173 12.66 -0.77 -3.56
N GLU A 174 13.78 -1.22 -4.13
CA GLU A 174 13.80 -1.49 -5.57
C GLU A 174 12.71 -2.50 -5.94
N ALA A 175 12.01 -2.22 -7.03
CA ALA A 175 11.00 -3.12 -7.58
C ALA A 175 11.57 -4.53 -7.73
N THR A 176 10.82 -5.51 -7.25
CA THR A 176 11.15 -6.93 -7.32
C THR A 176 11.22 -7.40 -8.77
N ALA A 177 11.92 -8.52 -9.01
CA ALA A 177 12.01 -9.10 -10.35
C ALA A 177 10.62 -9.42 -10.95
N ASN A 178 9.65 -9.79 -10.12
CA ASN A 178 8.27 -10.02 -10.55
C ASN A 178 7.57 -8.73 -10.98
N GLU A 179 7.75 -7.64 -10.25
CA GLU A 179 7.16 -6.35 -10.60
C GLU A 179 7.72 -5.83 -11.92
N LYS A 180 9.05 -5.93 -12.13
CA LYS A 180 9.69 -5.57 -13.40
C LYS A 180 9.21 -6.43 -14.57
N ALA A 181 9.08 -7.74 -14.36
CA ALA A 181 8.56 -8.64 -15.39
C ALA A 181 7.09 -8.35 -15.75
N GLU A 182 6.27 -7.99 -14.77
CA GLU A 182 4.88 -7.60 -14.97
C GLU A 182 4.78 -6.25 -15.71
N GLU A 183 5.61 -5.27 -15.39
CA GLU A 183 5.71 -4.00 -16.11
C GLU A 183 6.12 -4.21 -17.57
N GLU A 184 7.14 -5.03 -17.82
CA GLU A 184 7.54 -5.39 -19.19
C GLU A 184 6.42 -6.10 -19.94
N ARG A 185 5.69 -6.99 -19.26
CA ARG A 185 4.54 -7.71 -19.84
C ARG A 185 3.42 -6.74 -20.21
N LYS A 186 3.09 -5.79 -19.33
CA LYS A 186 2.09 -4.75 -19.59
C LYS A 186 2.51 -3.82 -20.73
N ALA A 187 3.77 -3.41 -20.76
CA ALA A 187 4.33 -2.58 -21.83
C ALA A 187 4.29 -3.29 -23.19
N LYS A 188 4.55 -4.61 -23.21
CA LYS A 188 4.49 -5.43 -24.44
C LYS A 188 3.07 -5.72 -24.91
N LEU A 189 2.10 -5.81 -23.99
CA LEU A 189 0.73 -6.22 -24.32
C LEU A 189 -0.18 -5.08 -24.79
N HIS A 190 0.28 -3.81 -24.81
CA HIS A 190 -0.54 -2.64 -25.19
C HIS A 190 -1.96 -2.68 -24.58
N LEU A 191 -2.08 -3.13 -23.32
CA LEU A 191 -3.35 -3.31 -22.63
C LEU A 191 -3.91 -1.95 -22.17
N ASN A 192 -4.13 -1.06 -23.12
CA ASN A 192 -4.83 0.19 -22.90
C ASN A 192 -6.31 -0.10 -23.13
N GLY A 193 -7.10 -0.13 -22.05
CA GLY A 193 -8.52 0.17 -22.18
C GLY A 193 -8.73 1.59 -22.71
N PRO A 194 -9.98 2.03 -22.94
CA PRO A 194 -10.26 3.41 -23.33
C PRO A 194 -9.47 4.37 -22.46
N ALA A 195 -8.69 5.25 -23.08
CA ALA A 195 -7.75 6.10 -22.35
C ALA A 195 -8.54 6.99 -21.37
N ILE A 196 -8.31 6.84 -20.07
CA ILE A 196 -8.95 7.69 -19.04
C ILE A 196 -8.36 9.10 -19.22
N GLY A 197 -9.12 9.99 -19.87
CA GLY A 197 -8.69 11.36 -20.15
C GLY A 197 -7.55 11.48 -21.17
N GLY A 198 -7.29 10.43 -21.97
CA GLY A 198 -6.44 10.56 -23.15
C GLY A 198 -7.11 11.43 -24.21
N PRO A 199 -6.42 11.85 -25.29
CA PRO A 199 -7.10 12.50 -26.39
C PRO A 199 -8.25 11.57 -26.79
N GLU A 200 -9.49 12.06 -26.66
CA GLU A 200 -10.63 11.43 -27.31
C GLU A 200 -10.17 11.20 -28.74
N THR A 201 -10.19 9.95 -29.21
CA THR A 201 -10.05 9.70 -30.64
C THR A 201 -11.19 10.48 -31.28
N ASP A 202 -10.86 11.67 -31.78
CA ASP A 202 -11.82 12.57 -32.40
C ASP A 202 -12.59 11.78 -33.47
N GLN A 203 -13.90 12.00 -33.57
CA GLN A 203 -14.75 11.26 -34.50
C GLN A 203 -14.21 11.36 -35.93
N THR A 204 -13.52 12.47 -36.25
CA THR A 204 -12.76 12.67 -37.48
C THR A 204 -11.71 11.59 -37.76
N ASN A 205 -10.98 11.12 -36.75
CA ASN A 205 -9.98 10.06 -36.91
C ASN A 205 -10.63 8.67 -37.09
N VAL A 206 -11.82 8.47 -36.52
CA VAL A 206 -12.60 7.24 -36.70
C VAL A 206 -13.19 7.21 -38.10
N ASP A 207 -13.74 8.34 -38.55
CA ASP A 207 -14.31 8.52 -39.88
C ASP A 207 -13.23 8.41 -40.97
N ASP A 208 -12.03 8.95 -40.76
CA ASP A 208 -10.90 8.79 -41.69
C ASP A 208 -10.43 7.32 -41.81
N LEU A 209 -10.45 6.58 -40.70
CA LEU A 209 -10.06 5.17 -40.68
C LEU A 209 -11.14 4.27 -41.34
N LEU A 210 -12.41 4.59 -41.14
CA LEU A 210 -13.54 3.89 -41.78
C LEU A 210 -13.69 4.28 -43.26
N ALA A 211 -13.41 5.53 -43.64
CA ALA A 211 -13.45 5.98 -45.03
C ALA A 211 -12.38 5.30 -45.91
N MET A 212 -11.20 5.01 -45.35
CA MET A 212 -10.15 4.26 -46.06
C MET A 212 -10.56 2.82 -46.42
N ASP A 213 -11.48 2.21 -45.67
CA ASP A 213 -11.95 0.82 -45.90
C ASP A 213 -13.28 0.78 -46.69
N GLN A 214 -14.05 1.86 -46.68
CA GLN A 214 -15.33 1.96 -47.38
C GLN A 214 -15.16 1.94 -48.90
N ASP A 215 -14.12 2.60 -49.43
CA ASP A 215 -13.78 2.55 -50.87
C ASP A 215 -13.42 1.11 -51.33
N ALA A 216 -12.84 0.29 -50.45
CA ALA A 216 -12.48 -1.09 -50.74
C ALA A 216 -13.69 -2.04 -50.63
N ILE A 217 -14.64 -1.74 -49.73
CA ILE A 217 -15.91 -2.45 -49.58
C ILE A 217 -16.82 -2.15 -50.77
N ASP A 218 -16.93 -0.89 -51.19
CA ASP A 218 -17.74 -0.49 -52.35
C ASP A 218 -17.21 -1.12 -53.64
N ALA A 219 -15.88 -1.22 -53.81
CA ALA A 219 -15.25 -1.92 -54.92
C ALA A 219 -15.47 -3.45 -54.93
N LEU A 220 -16.03 -4.03 -53.86
CA LEU A 220 -16.35 -5.45 -53.73
C LEU A 220 -17.79 -5.78 -54.17
N PHE A 221 -18.64 -4.75 -54.31
CA PHE A 221 -20.05 -4.87 -54.67
C PHE A 221 -20.42 -4.22 -56.03
N ASP A 222 -19.46 -3.59 -56.72
CA ASP A 222 -19.51 -3.23 -58.15
C ASP A 222 -18.93 -4.34 -59.05
#